data_AF-A0A7J4TZ08-F1
#
_entry.id   AF-A0A7J4TZ08-F1
#
_cell.length_a   1.000
_cell.length_b   1.000
_cell.length_c   1.000
_cell.angle_alpha   90.00
_cell.angle_beta   90.00
_cell.angle_gamma   90.00
#
_symmetry.space_group_name_H-M   'P 1'
#
loop_
_entity.id
_entity.type
_entity.pdbx_description
1 polymer ?
#
loop_
_entity_poly.entity_id
_entity_poly.type
_entity_poly.pdbx_seq_one_letter_code
_entity_poly.pdbx_strand_id
1 'polypeptide(L)'
;QASGGRSSLEVTISDRPYIAPQHIGYWGQDADGSRDVDVQELVSMAVSYSLTGTDLSPWDLNSDGVIDRILFIHGEQPQEIGGGSQSIWSHFSALDNSISISSWSIEHYTITSTQSGLGTVIHEMLHQMGALDLYDVHGDLPTREWNGIGDWGIMASGNWNDAGSSPALPTASTITLIDPDRDYLEIDPSIGGIYEIEPFSKTGQIASIRVSATEYLWMTYRDGSGFDAGLPGDGLLVEYQDLANGDSDDNMLNSDPFFPWSYIVEADGDDALFLNDDSGSPTDAFAPGSSFGAEGIPIRDSSGTLVNWTVSVSQSAPQALNITVQHLESSIRILAPRAPLILLPEDEMYFTMVVEESCNVAMSSRWSASSQDSITTEIGYSQGTYSVKVMDIANTSRLKGTLQATFSCAQDDGTTQENDINILANWYKVNHKIDPISQSMDISSSSSSSVDLEVRINGTGQVIYEVLIDGPASRIATTESPVSLSEGDVISLDIDPSGLLSPGMIARGEVVLHDGFGIETRIPFVLESEGPLDAIPIIGWLSVPSNGISVALAMIFFSYARPQKEESAHDTGVISDNSDEDPSLPWS
;
A
#
# COMPACT_ATOMS: atom_id res chain seq x y z
N GLN A 1 -10.78 -24.56 2.39
CA GLN A 1 -12.08 -23.88 2.62
C GLN A 1 -12.10 -22.55 1.88
N ALA A 2 -11.18 -21.62 2.20
CA ALA A 2 -11.07 -20.33 1.51
C ALA A 2 -11.04 -20.42 -0.04
N SER A 3 -10.37 -21.43 -0.62
CA SER A 3 -10.30 -21.62 -2.07
C SER A 3 -11.54 -22.24 -2.72
N GLY A 4 -12.57 -22.62 -1.96
CA GLY A 4 -13.74 -23.32 -2.52
C GLY A 4 -13.40 -24.65 -3.21
N GLY A 5 -12.24 -25.25 -2.92
CA GLY A 5 -11.75 -26.46 -3.57
C GLY A 5 -10.94 -26.24 -4.85
N ARG A 6 -10.64 -24.98 -5.21
CA ARG A 6 -9.78 -24.63 -6.37
C ARG A 6 -8.30 -24.99 -6.16
N SER A 7 -7.85 -25.07 -4.92
CA SER A 7 -6.47 -25.38 -4.56
C SER A 7 -6.35 -26.55 -3.59
N SER A 8 -5.20 -27.22 -3.61
CA SER A 8 -4.82 -28.27 -2.68
C SER A 8 -3.47 -27.95 -2.04
N LEU A 9 -3.31 -28.30 -0.76
CA LEU A 9 -2.04 -28.16 -0.04
C LEU A 9 -1.38 -29.52 0.10
N GLU A 10 -0.15 -29.65 -0.38
CA GLU A 10 0.72 -30.79 -0.12
C GLU A 10 1.91 -30.31 0.72
N VAL A 11 2.13 -30.96 1.87
CA VAL A 11 3.20 -30.58 2.80
C VAL A 11 4.28 -31.66 2.79
N THR A 12 5.52 -31.25 2.55
CA THR A 12 6.69 -32.10 2.73
C THR A 12 7.50 -31.59 3.91
N ILE A 13 7.80 -32.49 4.86
CA ILE A 13 8.66 -32.18 6.01
C ILE A 13 10.05 -32.70 5.69
N SER A 14 11.08 -31.87 5.89
CA SER A 14 12.47 -32.28 5.72
C SER A 14 12.84 -33.40 6.72
N ASP A 15 13.40 -34.49 6.22
CA ASP A 15 13.93 -35.59 7.04
C ASP A 15 15.25 -35.23 7.76
N ARG A 16 15.79 -34.04 7.50
CA ARG A 16 17.08 -33.57 8.01
C ARG A 16 16.86 -32.32 8.88
N PRO A 17 16.39 -32.46 10.13
CA PRO A 17 16.26 -31.30 11.02
C PRO A 17 17.64 -30.67 11.24
N TYR A 18 17.71 -29.35 11.09
CA TYR A 18 18.90 -28.57 11.38
C TYR A 18 18.96 -28.26 12.87
N ILE A 19 20.11 -28.50 13.49
CA ILE A 19 20.39 -28.10 14.87
C ILE A 19 21.37 -26.93 14.80
N ALA A 20 20.89 -25.74 15.13
CA ALA A 20 21.71 -24.54 15.13
C ALA A 20 22.85 -24.66 16.17
N PRO A 21 24.05 -24.14 15.87
CA PRO A 21 25.19 -24.21 16.78
C PRO A 21 25.05 -23.27 17.99
N GLN A 22 24.21 -22.23 17.87
CA GLN A 22 23.93 -21.25 18.91
C GLN A 22 22.51 -21.37 19.44
N HIS A 23 22.29 -20.91 20.67
CA HIS A 23 20.96 -20.78 21.27
C HIS A 23 20.09 -19.77 20.52
N ILE A 24 18.77 -19.89 20.64
CA ILE A 24 17.79 -19.01 19.98
C ILE A 24 18.05 -17.52 20.24
N GLY A 25 18.52 -17.16 21.44
CA GLY A 25 18.87 -15.79 21.79
C GLY A 25 20.04 -15.18 21.04
N TYR A 26 20.86 -15.97 20.36
CA TYR A 26 21.80 -15.43 19.38
C TYR A 26 21.06 -14.99 18.10
N TRP A 27 20.08 -15.77 17.66
CA TRP A 27 19.39 -15.56 16.38
C TRP A 27 18.25 -14.54 16.47
N GLY A 28 17.44 -14.61 17.52
CA GLY A 28 16.27 -13.76 17.75
C GLY A 28 16.51 -12.60 18.70
N GLN A 29 17.75 -12.09 18.77
CA GLN A 29 18.05 -10.90 19.57
C GLN A 29 17.65 -9.64 18.80
N ASP A 30 16.86 -8.79 19.46
CA ASP A 30 16.62 -7.41 19.01
C ASP A 30 17.90 -6.57 19.21
N ALA A 31 18.26 -5.75 18.22
CA ALA A 31 19.37 -4.79 18.32
C ALA A 31 19.09 -3.50 17.53
N ASP A 32 19.41 -2.35 18.13
CA ASP A 32 19.35 -1.02 17.51
C ASP A 32 18.03 -0.69 16.77
N GLY A 33 16.90 -1.09 17.36
CA GLY A 33 15.56 -0.88 16.80
C GLY A 33 15.13 -1.90 15.74
N SER A 34 16.01 -2.82 15.35
CA SER A 34 15.70 -3.96 14.48
C SER A 34 15.42 -5.22 15.31
N ARG A 35 14.40 -5.98 14.91
CA ARG A 35 14.13 -7.33 15.46
C ARG A 35 14.95 -8.39 14.73
N ASP A 36 15.20 -9.51 15.39
CA ASP A 36 15.68 -10.76 14.79
C ASP A 36 16.93 -10.64 13.87
N VAL A 37 17.94 -9.87 14.30
CA VAL A 37 19.04 -9.41 13.42
C VAL A 37 19.83 -10.53 12.73
N ASP A 38 19.95 -11.71 13.34
CA ASP A 38 20.74 -12.83 12.80
C ASP A 38 19.87 -13.97 12.21
N VAL A 39 18.54 -13.82 12.13
CA VAL A 39 17.64 -14.88 11.63
C VAL A 39 17.94 -15.29 10.19
N GLN A 40 18.26 -14.34 9.30
CA GLN A 40 18.56 -14.67 7.90
C GLN A 40 19.79 -15.59 7.78
N GLU A 41 20.80 -15.44 8.66
CA GLU A 41 21.94 -16.36 8.70
C GLU A 41 21.50 -17.76 9.15
N LEU A 42 20.66 -17.87 10.18
CA LEU A 42 20.07 -19.14 10.62
C LEU A 42 19.35 -19.86 9.47
N VAL A 43 18.51 -19.14 8.72
CA VAL A 43 17.79 -19.65 7.55
C VAL A 43 18.78 -20.15 6.50
N SER A 44 19.80 -19.35 6.16
CA SER A 44 20.83 -19.73 5.19
C SER A 44 21.57 -21.01 5.55
N MET A 45 21.94 -21.16 6.83
CA MET A 45 22.58 -22.37 7.33
C MET A 45 21.62 -23.58 7.28
N ALA A 46 20.37 -23.40 7.68
CA ALA A 46 19.36 -24.45 7.69
C ALA A 46 19.03 -24.96 6.28
N VAL A 47 18.87 -24.05 5.31
CA VAL A 47 18.71 -24.35 3.88
C VAL A 47 19.90 -25.14 3.37
N SER A 48 21.11 -24.61 3.55
CA SER A 48 22.34 -25.21 3.06
C SER A 48 22.53 -26.62 3.60
N TYR A 49 22.22 -26.86 4.88
CA TYR A 49 22.31 -28.17 5.48
C TYR A 49 21.22 -29.13 4.96
N SER A 50 19.96 -28.68 4.96
CA SER A 50 18.79 -29.55 4.81
C SER A 50 18.45 -29.85 3.35
N LEU A 51 18.67 -28.89 2.45
CA LEU A 51 18.22 -28.95 1.06
C LEU A 51 19.35 -29.30 0.08
N THR A 52 20.62 -29.20 0.48
CA THR A 52 21.73 -29.61 -0.39
C THR A 52 21.65 -31.09 -0.74
N GLY A 53 21.61 -31.38 -2.04
CA GLY A 53 21.50 -32.74 -2.60
C GLY A 53 20.06 -33.24 -2.75
N THR A 54 19.07 -32.42 -2.41
CA THR A 54 17.64 -32.68 -2.63
C THR A 54 17.24 -32.13 -4.01
N ASP A 55 16.38 -32.86 -4.73
CA ASP A 55 15.72 -32.35 -5.93
C ASP A 55 14.59 -31.41 -5.51
N LEU A 56 14.76 -30.11 -5.78
CA LEU A 56 13.79 -29.08 -5.38
C LEU A 56 12.76 -28.75 -6.47
N SER A 57 12.82 -29.39 -7.64
CA SER A 57 11.88 -29.15 -8.74
C SER A 57 10.38 -29.27 -8.37
N PRO A 58 9.94 -30.08 -7.39
CA PRO A 58 8.53 -30.11 -7.02
C PRO A 58 8.01 -28.83 -6.35
N TRP A 59 8.89 -27.95 -5.85
CA TRP A 59 8.53 -26.71 -5.15
C TRP A 59 8.79 -25.44 -5.96
N ASP A 60 9.19 -25.59 -7.23
CA ASP A 60 9.16 -24.54 -8.25
C ASP A 60 7.87 -24.74 -9.08
N LEU A 61 6.77 -24.21 -8.55
CA LEU A 61 5.41 -24.35 -9.05
C LEU A 61 5.19 -23.58 -10.37
N ASN A 62 5.99 -22.56 -10.64
CA ASN A 62 5.87 -21.71 -11.83
C ASN A 62 7.00 -21.91 -12.87
N SER A 63 7.99 -22.75 -12.56
CA SER A 63 9.16 -23.09 -13.39
C SER A 63 10.13 -21.92 -13.65
N ASP A 64 10.32 -21.01 -12.69
CA ASP A 64 11.26 -19.88 -12.79
C ASP A 64 12.63 -20.13 -12.12
N GLY A 65 12.80 -21.27 -11.44
CA GLY A 65 14.01 -21.63 -10.72
C GLY A 65 14.08 -21.09 -9.29
N VAL A 66 13.04 -20.43 -8.79
CA VAL A 66 12.88 -19.96 -7.41
C VAL A 66 11.98 -20.94 -6.65
N ILE A 67 12.32 -21.22 -5.39
CA ILE A 67 11.47 -22.04 -4.53
C ILE A 67 10.31 -21.21 -4.00
N ASP A 68 9.09 -21.59 -4.39
CA ASP A 68 7.89 -20.81 -4.16
C ASP A 68 7.48 -20.75 -2.69
N ARG A 69 7.49 -21.87 -1.98
CA ARG A 69 6.93 -21.98 -0.62
C ARG A 69 7.86 -22.72 0.32
N ILE A 70 8.29 -22.05 1.40
CA ILE A 70 9.19 -22.62 2.40
C ILE A 70 8.84 -22.14 3.83
N LEU A 71 8.69 -23.08 4.75
CA LEU A 71 8.36 -22.83 6.16
C LEU A 71 9.44 -23.39 7.07
N PHE A 72 10.02 -22.54 7.92
CA PHE A 72 10.90 -22.93 9.02
C PHE A 72 10.09 -22.98 10.31
N ILE A 73 10.21 -24.08 11.05
CA ILE A 73 9.54 -24.25 12.34
C ILE A 73 10.59 -24.47 13.42
N HIS A 74 10.63 -23.60 14.43
CA HIS A 74 11.50 -23.75 15.60
C HIS A 74 10.73 -24.23 16.84
N GLY A 75 11.45 -24.83 17.79
CA GLY A 75 10.88 -25.43 19.00
C GLY A 75 10.69 -24.47 20.19
N GLU A 76 11.31 -23.29 20.14
CA GLU A 76 11.33 -22.32 21.24
C GLU A 76 10.07 -21.45 21.28
N GLN A 77 9.75 -20.89 22.45
CA GLN A 77 8.62 -19.96 22.60
C GLN A 77 8.93 -18.67 21.83
N PRO A 78 8.06 -18.22 20.91
CA PRO A 78 8.34 -17.08 20.07
C PRO A 78 7.96 -15.76 20.77
N GLN A 79 8.44 -14.65 20.24
CA GLN A 79 8.33 -13.34 20.90
C GLN A 79 6.88 -12.85 21.01
N GLU A 80 6.03 -13.12 20.01
CA GLU A 80 4.64 -12.65 19.95
C GLU A 80 3.73 -13.19 21.07
N ILE A 81 4.08 -14.34 21.67
CA ILE A 81 3.38 -14.89 22.85
C ILE A 81 4.22 -14.79 24.13
N GLY A 82 5.16 -13.84 24.18
CA GLY A 82 5.90 -13.51 25.41
C GLY A 82 7.23 -14.26 25.60
N GLY A 83 7.86 -14.75 24.54
CA GLY A 83 9.21 -15.32 24.56
C GLY A 83 10.33 -14.30 24.88
N GLY A 84 10.01 -12.99 24.88
CA GLY A 84 10.95 -11.89 25.12
C GLY A 84 11.81 -11.53 23.90
N SER A 85 12.55 -10.43 23.98
CA SER A 85 13.38 -9.82 22.90
C SER A 85 14.65 -10.60 22.52
N GLN A 86 14.68 -11.88 22.86
CA GLN A 86 15.76 -12.84 22.58
C GLN A 86 15.18 -14.09 21.93
N SER A 87 13.90 -14.06 21.56
CA SER A 87 13.21 -15.13 20.88
C SER A 87 12.81 -14.62 19.52
N ILE A 88 12.70 -15.52 18.54
CA ILE A 88 12.29 -15.14 17.19
C ILE A 88 10.82 -14.71 17.22
N TRP A 89 10.50 -13.57 16.62
CA TRP A 89 9.12 -13.19 16.30
C TRP A 89 8.72 -13.92 15.01
N SER A 90 7.57 -14.59 14.98
CA SER A 90 7.12 -15.28 13.77
C SER A 90 6.90 -14.28 12.62
N HIS A 91 7.53 -14.50 11.46
CA HIS A 91 7.42 -13.58 10.33
C HIS A 91 7.69 -14.23 8.97
N PHE A 92 7.18 -13.59 7.92
CA PHE A 92 7.65 -13.68 6.54
C PHE A 92 8.66 -12.56 6.23
N SER A 93 9.70 -12.88 5.47
CA SER A 93 10.63 -11.86 4.94
C SER A 93 11.29 -12.30 3.64
N ALA A 94 11.64 -11.33 2.80
CA ALA A 94 12.59 -11.53 1.72
C ALA A 94 14.02 -11.63 2.30
N LEU A 95 14.87 -12.40 1.64
CA LEU A 95 16.29 -12.49 1.98
C LEU A 95 17.05 -11.34 1.35
N ASP A 96 17.91 -10.67 2.13
CA ASP A 96 18.79 -9.61 1.63
C ASP A 96 19.70 -10.14 0.51
N ASN A 97 20.11 -11.40 0.63
CA ASN A 97 20.86 -12.12 -0.38
C ASN A 97 20.21 -13.49 -0.62
N SER A 98 19.86 -13.77 -1.87
CA SER A 98 19.28 -15.07 -2.22
C SER A 98 20.25 -16.22 -1.94
N ILE A 99 19.70 -17.36 -1.51
CA ILE A 99 20.48 -18.57 -1.23
C ILE A 99 20.44 -19.47 -2.47
N SER A 100 21.60 -19.70 -3.08
CA SER A 100 21.71 -20.60 -4.23
C SER A 100 21.98 -22.05 -3.80
N ILE A 101 21.12 -22.99 -4.23
CA ILE A 101 21.31 -24.44 -4.05
C ILE A 101 21.26 -25.12 -5.42
N SER A 102 22.42 -25.51 -5.94
CA SER A 102 22.56 -26.07 -7.30
C SER A 102 22.03 -25.11 -8.37
N SER A 103 20.84 -25.35 -8.91
CA SER A 103 20.17 -24.55 -9.95
C SER A 103 18.99 -23.75 -9.40
N TRP A 104 18.73 -23.84 -8.10
CA TRP A 104 17.59 -23.24 -7.42
C TRP A 104 18.00 -22.02 -6.62
N SER A 105 17.12 -21.03 -6.58
CA SER A 105 17.21 -19.83 -5.74
C SER A 105 16.17 -19.91 -4.61
N ILE A 106 16.54 -19.47 -3.41
CA ILE A 106 15.59 -19.17 -2.34
C ILE A 106 15.72 -17.69 -2.03
N GLU A 107 14.61 -16.97 -2.17
CA GLU A 107 14.57 -15.50 -2.13
C GLU A 107 13.77 -14.96 -0.96
N HIS A 108 12.97 -15.80 -0.32
CA HIS A 108 12.15 -15.46 0.83
C HIS A 108 12.01 -16.67 1.76
N TYR A 109 11.54 -16.39 2.97
CA TYR A 109 11.24 -17.43 3.95
C TYR A 109 10.10 -17.01 4.86
N THR A 110 9.46 -18.01 5.46
CA THR A 110 8.61 -17.83 6.65
C THR A 110 9.21 -18.63 7.78
N ILE A 111 9.33 -18.02 8.97
CA ILE A 111 9.77 -18.69 10.19
C ILE A 111 8.73 -18.54 11.29
N THR A 112 8.37 -19.65 11.93
CA THR A 112 7.40 -19.67 13.04
C THR A 112 7.81 -20.65 14.13
N SER A 113 7.10 -20.61 15.26
CA SER A 113 7.27 -21.60 16.32
C SER A 113 6.22 -22.71 16.24
N THR A 114 6.60 -23.90 16.70
CA THR A 114 5.64 -24.95 17.11
C THR A 114 4.60 -24.47 18.15
N GLN A 115 4.84 -23.35 18.82
CA GLN A 115 3.99 -22.77 19.85
C GLN A 115 3.15 -21.56 19.37
N SER A 116 3.34 -21.07 18.13
CA SER A 116 2.64 -19.88 17.62
C SER A 116 1.15 -20.10 17.36
N GLY A 117 0.72 -21.35 17.17
CA GLY A 117 -0.66 -21.68 16.77
C GLY A 117 -0.81 -21.77 15.25
N LEU A 118 -1.94 -22.34 14.79
CA LEU A 118 -2.20 -22.57 13.37
C LEU A 118 -2.42 -21.25 12.62
N GLY A 119 -3.13 -20.30 13.25
CA GLY A 119 -3.45 -19.01 12.65
C GLY A 119 -2.22 -18.20 12.26
N THR A 120 -1.25 -18.04 13.17
CA THR A 120 0.03 -17.38 12.85
C THR A 120 0.75 -18.09 11.70
N VAL A 121 0.83 -19.43 11.71
CA VAL A 121 1.47 -20.17 10.61
C VAL A 121 0.77 -19.89 9.27
N ILE A 122 -0.56 -19.87 9.24
CA ILE A 122 -1.28 -19.60 7.99
C ILE A 122 -1.12 -18.13 7.57
N HIS A 123 -1.21 -17.18 8.50
CA HIS A 123 -0.99 -15.75 8.26
C HIS A 123 0.35 -15.51 7.56
N GLU A 124 1.45 -15.99 8.16
CA GLU A 124 2.78 -15.80 7.57
C GLU A 124 2.96 -16.52 6.23
N MET A 125 2.33 -17.68 6.05
CA MET A 125 2.36 -18.42 4.78
C MET A 125 1.53 -17.73 3.69
N LEU A 126 0.53 -16.92 4.04
CA LEU A 126 -0.27 -16.16 3.08
C LEU A 126 0.51 -14.97 2.51
N HIS A 127 1.46 -14.39 3.25
CA HIS A 127 2.41 -13.41 2.68
C HIS A 127 3.22 -14.00 1.53
N GLN A 128 3.63 -15.28 1.61
CA GLN A 128 4.28 -15.96 0.47
C GLN A 128 3.37 -16.10 -0.76
N MET A 129 2.06 -15.94 -0.59
CA MET A 129 1.07 -15.93 -1.67
C MET A 129 0.74 -14.51 -2.17
N GLY A 130 1.34 -13.47 -1.59
CA GLY A 130 1.08 -12.07 -1.92
C GLY A 130 0.01 -11.41 -1.05
N ALA A 131 -0.41 -12.03 0.05
CA ALA A 131 -1.29 -11.35 1.02
C ALA A 131 -0.52 -10.24 1.73
N LEU A 132 -1.25 -9.18 2.08
CA LEU A 132 -0.74 -8.01 2.78
C LEU A 132 -1.56 -7.81 4.07
N ASP A 133 -0.93 -7.18 5.05
CA ASP A 133 -1.51 -6.90 6.36
C ASP A 133 -2.63 -5.86 6.25
N LEU A 134 -3.70 -6.13 6.99
CA LEU A 134 -4.92 -5.32 7.05
C LEU A 134 -5.22 -4.84 8.46
N TYR A 135 -4.23 -4.90 9.35
CA TYR A 135 -4.19 -4.17 10.63
C TYR A 135 -3.30 -2.92 10.49
N ASP A 136 -3.28 -2.08 11.53
CA ASP A 136 -2.39 -0.91 11.59
C ASP A 136 -0.93 -1.34 11.83
N VAL A 137 -0.11 -1.31 10.77
CA VAL A 137 1.25 -1.90 10.78
C VAL A 137 2.32 -1.03 11.45
N HIS A 138 2.09 0.26 11.71
CA HIS A 138 3.11 1.14 12.31
C HIS A 138 2.50 2.28 13.16
N GLY A 139 2.52 2.10 14.49
CA GLY A 139 1.90 3.03 15.46
C GLY A 139 2.67 4.33 15.76
N ASP A 140 3.52 4.83 14.87
CA ASP A 140 4.26 6.07 15.15
C ASP A 140 3.41 7.32 14.84
N LEU A 141 2.76 7.39 13.67
CA LEU A 141 1.68 8.33 13.30
C LEU A 141 0.94 7.76 12.06
N PRO A 142 -0.37 8.02 11.86
CA PRO A 142 -1.22 8.95 12.60
C PRO A 142 -1.60 8.45 14.00
N THR A 143 -1.95 9.41 14.85
CA THR A 143 -2.14 9.37 16.32
C THR A 143 -3.17 8.35 16.89
N ARG A 144 -3.61 7.35 16.13
CA ARG A 144 -4.74 6.51 16.49
C ARG A 144 -4.58 5.07 16.04
N GLU A 145 -4.30 4.21 17.02
CA GLU A 145 -4.45 2.76 16.91
C GLU A 145 -5.90 2.43 16.51
N TRP A 146 -6.06 1.55 15.50
CA TRP A 146 -7.34 0.97 15.10
C TRP A 146 -7.19 -0.50 14.74
N ASN A 147 -8.31 -1.24 14.69
CA ASN A 147 -8.27 -2.70 14.53
C ASN A 147 -8.22 -3.19 13.07
N GLY A 148 -8.20 -2.28 12.10
CA GLY A 148 -8.26 -2.65 10.69
C GLY A 148 -9.55 -3.43 10.38
N ILE A 149 -9.41 -4.60 9.77
CA ILE A 149 -10.52 -5.55 9.55
C ILE A 149 -10.79 -6.49 10.75
N GLY A 150 -10.00 -6.39 11.82
CA GLY A 150 -10.19 -7.12 13.08
C GLY A 150 -10.23 -8.65 12.96
N ASP A 151 -11.03 -9.27 13.83
CA ASP A 151 -11.19 -10.72 13.98
C ASP A 151 -11.90 -11.37 12.78
N TRP A 152 -12.37 -10.56 11.83
CA TRP A 152 -13.06 -11.02 10.62
C TRP A 152 -12.11 -11.52 9.52
N GLY A 153 -10.83 -11.15 9.57
CA GLY A 153 -9.85 -11.50 8.55
C GLY A 153 -8.52 -11.99 9.11
N ILE A 154 -7.95 -13.00 8.44
CA ILE A 154 -6.69 -13.61 8.89
C ILE A 154 -5.48 -12.68 8.75
N MET A 155 -5.53 -11.71 7.85
CA MET A 155 -4.46 -10.70 7.69
C MET A 155 -4.58 -9.54 8.69
N ALA A 156 -5.37 -9.73 9.74
CA ALA A 156 -5.49 -8.86 10.92
C ALA A 156 -5.55 -9.74 12.18
N SER A 157 -6.25 -9.32 13.24
CA SER A 157 -6.33 -10.08 14.49
C SER A 157 -7.07 -11.42 14.38
N GLY A 158 -7.79 -11.67 13.26
CA GLY A 158 -8.47 -12.93 13.01
C GLY A 158 -7.54 -14.16 12.93
N ASN A 159 -6.21 -13.99 12.82
CA ASN A 159 -5.27 -15.08 13.01
C ASN A 159 -5.23 -15.62 14.45
N TRP A 160 -5.65 -14.85 15.45
CA TRP A 160 -5.67 -15.24 16.87
C TRP A 160 -7.00 -15.86 17.33
N ASN A 161 -8.00 -15.96 16.46
CA ASN A 161 -9.30 -16.54 16.78
C ASN A 161 -9.17 -17.96 17.39
N ASP A 162 -9.91 -18.18 18.48
CA ASP A 162 -9.83 -19.39 19.32
C ASP A 162 -8.38 -19.77 19.69
N ALA A 163 -7.62 -18.78 20.16
CA ALA A 163 -6.19 -18.88 20.48
C ALA A 163 -5.33 -19.40 19.31
N GLY A 164 -5.69 -18.99 18.09
CA GLY A 164 -5.02 -19.38 16.85
C GLY A 164 -5.32 -20.79 16.36
N SER A 165 -6.32 -21.48 16.93
CA SER A 165 -6.72 -22.83 16.49
C SER A 165 -7.79 -22.83 15.41
N SER A 166 -8.61 -21.78 15.34
CA SER A 166 -9.63 -21.58 14.31
C SER A 166 -9.53 -20.16 13.73
N PRO A 167 -8.43 -19.84 13.01
CA PRO A 167 -8.26 -18.52 12.41
C PRO A 167 -9.38 -18.19 11.43
N ALA A 168 -9.68 -16.90 11.28
CA ALA A 168 -10.57 -16.43 10.24
C ALA A 168 -10.11 -16.92 8.84
N LEU A 169 -11.04 -17.08 7.91
CA LEU A 169 -10.68 -17.20 6.50
C LEU A 169 -10.22 -15.83 5.97
N PRO A 170 -9.37 -15.77 4.92
CA PRO A 170 -9.03 -14.52 4.25
C PRO A 170 -10.28 -13.76 3.81
N THR A 171 -10.27 -12.43 3.91
CA THR A 171 -11.35 -11.59 3.39
C THR A 171 -11.33 -11.57 1.86
N ALA A 172 -12.39 -11.04 1.26
CA ALA A 172 -12.51 -11.02 -0.19
C ALA A 172 -11.40 -10.17 -0.81
N SER A 173 -11.06 -9.03 -0.22
CA SER A 173 -9.94 -8.19 -0.64
C SER A 173 -8.62 -8.96 -0.64
N THR A 174 -8.29 -9.72 0.42
CA THR A 174 -7.09 -10.59 0.44
C THR A 174 -7.12 -11.64 -0.67
N ILE A 175 -8.28 -12.26 -0.92
CA ILE A 175 -8.43 -13.24 -2.00
C ILE A 175 -8.11 -12.63 -3.37
N THR A 176 -8.45 -11.36 -3.62
CA THR A 176 -8.10 -10.69 -4.88
C THR A 176 -6.59 -10.58 -5.12
N LEU A 177 -5.79 -10.55 -4.05
CA LEU A 177 -4.32 -10.53 -4.13
C LEU A 177 -3.75 -11.93 -4.40
N ILE A 178 -4.25 -12.95 -3.68
CA ILE A 178 -3.63 -14.29 -3.65
C ILE A 178 -4.24 -15.30 -4.65
N ASP A 179 -5.41 -15.02 -5.21
CA ASP A 179 -6.08 -15.80 -6.27
C ASP A 179 -6.73 -14.82 -7.27
N PRO A 180 -5.93 -14.04 -8.03
CA PRO A 180 -6.44 -13.02 -8.95
C PRO A 180 -7.29 -13.58 -10.10
N ASP A 181 -7.17 -14.87 -10.40
CA ASP A 181 -7.96 -15.60 -11.40
C ASP A 181 -9.28 -16.17 -10.84
N ARG A 182 -9.68 -15.75 -9.64
CA ARG A 182 -10.91 -16.22 -9.01
C ARG A 182 -12.13 -15.51 -9.58
N ASP A 183 -13.10 -16.32 -10.02
CA ASP A 183 -14.42 -15.81 -10.37
C ASP A 183 -15.19 -15.40 -9.11
N TYR A 184 -15.81 -14.22 -9.16
CA TYR A 184 -16.76 -13.73 -8.16
C TYR A 184 -18.05 -13.26 -8.83
N LEU A 185 -19.13 -13.23 -8.05
CA LEU A 185 -20.44 -12.76 -8.52
C LEU A 185 -20.42 -11.22 -8.59
N GLU A 186 -20.13 -10.69 -9.77
CA GLU A 186 -20.24 -9.24 -10.04
C GLU A 186 -21.70 -8.83 -10.20
N ILE A 187 -22.15 -7.90 -9.35
CA ILE A 187 -23.50 -7.36 -9.37
C ILE A 187 -23.45 -5.96 -9.93
N ASP A 188 -24.16 -5.75 -11.04
CA ASP A 188 -24.44 -4.42 -11.57
C ASP A 188 -25.65 -3.82 -10.84
N PRO A 189 -25.43 -2.83 -9.95
CA PRO A 189 -26.53 -2.27 -9.17
C PRO A 189 -27.53 -1.48 -10.02
N SER A 190 -27.19 -1.08 -11.26
CA SER A 190 -28.12 -0.38 -12.17
C SER A 190 -29.20 -1.31 -12.73
N ILE A 191 -28.91 -2.61 -12.81
CA ILE A 191 -29.88 -3.63 -13.21
C ILE A 191 -30.70 -4.10 -12.01
N GLY A 192 -30.08 -4.12 -10.83
CA GLY A 192 -30.65 -4.68 -9.61
C GLY A 192 -30.84 -6.20 -9.68
N GLY A 193 -31.66 -6.76 -8.80
CA GLY A 193 -32.03 -8.17 -8.84
C GLY A 193 -31.98 -8.87 -7.48
N ILE A 194 -32.19 -10.18 -7.49
CA ILE A 194 -32.09 -11.03 -6.30
C ILE A 194 -31.00 -12.06 -6.56
N TYR A 195 -30.05 -12.16 -5.65
CA TYR A 195 -28.88 -13.01 -5.76
C TYR A 195 -28.76 -13.89 -4.52
N GLU A 196 -28.59 -15.19 -4.73
CA GLU A 196 -28.35 -16.16 -3.66
C GLU A 196 -26.84 -16.25 -3.36
N ILE A 197 -26.50 -16.17 -2.07
CA ILE A 197 -25.13 -16.28 -1.55
C ILE A 197 -25.07 -17.48 -0.60
N GLU A 198 -24.19 -18.42 -0.95
CA GLU A 198 -23.87 -19.61 -0.17
C GLU A 198 -22.68 -19.34 0.77
N PRO A 199 -22.52 -20.13 1.86
CA PRO A 199 -21.47 -19.92 2.85
C PRO A 199 -20.06 -19.98 2.27
N PHE A 200 -19.28 -18.93 2.53
CA PHE A 200 -17.91 -18.78 2.04
C PHE A 200 -17.01 -19.94 2.49
N SER A 201 -17.16 -20.40 3.73
CA SER A 201 -16.43 -21.55 4.29
C SER A 201 -16.62 -22.88 3.55
N LYS A 202 -17.71 -23.00 2.76
CA LYS A 202 -18.07 -24.20 2.01
C LYS A 202 -17.79 -24.06 0.52
N THR A 203 -18.18 -22.94 -0.08
CA THR A 203 -18.20 -22.77 -1.53
C THR A 203 -17.11 -21.82 -2.01
N GLY A 204 -16.58 -20.99 -1.12
CA GLY A 204 -15.73 -19.88 -1.50
C GLY A 204 -16.46 -18.80 -2.29
N GLN A 205 -17.79 -18.72 -2.25
CA GLN A 205 -18.51 -17.71 -3.01
C GLN A 205 -18.23 -16.31 -2.46
N ILE A 206 -17.91 -15.38 -3.35
CA ILE A 206 -17.75 -13.95 -3.10
C ILE A 206 -18.68 -13.22 -4.06
N ALA A 207 -19.40 -12.22 -3.57
CA ALA A 207 -20.14 -11.28 -4.41
C ALA A 207 -19.53 -9.89 -4.31
N SER A 208 -19.67 -9.10 -5.36
CA SER A 208 -19.14 -7.73 -5.40
C SER A 208 -20.09 -6.74 -6.04
N ILE A 209 -20.07 -5.51 -5.53
CA ILE A 209 -20.64 -4.33 -6.18
C ILE A 209 -19.53 -3.31 -6.34
N ARG A 210 -19.31 -2.84 -7.56
CA ARG A 210 -18.37 -1.75 -7.81
C ARG A 210 -19.02 -0.42 -7.41
N VAL A 211 -18.38 0.31 -6.50
CA VAL A 211 -18.87 1.60 -5.99
C VAL A 211 -18.35 2.75 -6.86
N SER A 212 -17.06 2.71 -7.22
CA SER A 212 -16.43 3.73 -8.07
C SER A 212 -15.36 3.13 -9.00
N ALA A 213 -14.49 3.97 -9.56
CA ALA A 213 -13.37 3.52 -10.40
C ALA A 213 -12.35 2.64 -9.62
N THR A 214 -12.15 2.92 -8.33
CA THR A 214 -11.17 2.24 -7.46
C THR A 214 -11.82 1.54 -6.28
N GLU A 215 -13.13 1.70 -6.09
CA GLU A 215 -13.82 1.29 -4.87
C GLU A 215 -14.81 0.15 -5.10
N TYR A 216 -14.82 -0.80 -4.18
CA TYR A 216 -15.60 -2.02 -4.25
C TYR A 216 -16.22 -2.34 -2.90
N LEU A 217 -17.40 -2.94 -2.95
CA LEU A 217 -18.01 -3.63 -1.83
C LEU A 217 -17.99 -5.12 -2.09
N TRP A 218 -17.35 -5.84 -1.19
CA TRP A 218 -17.30 -7.30 -1.20
C TRP A 218 -18.26 -7.86 -0.16
N MET A 219 -18.89 -8.97 -0.51
CA MET A 219 -19.91 -9.62 0.30
C MET A 219 -19.60 -11.11 0.40
N THR A 220 -19.47 -11.59 1.63
CA THR A 220 -19.28 -13.02 1.94
C THR A 220 -20.24 -13.47 3.03
N TYR A 221 -20.92 -14.60 2.81
CA TYR A 221 -21.77 -15.17 3.86
C TYR A 221 -20.93 -16.03 4.81
N ARG A 222 -20.77 -15.57 6.05
CA ARG A 222 -20.04 -16.26 7.12
C ARG A 222 -21.05 -16.98 8.02
N ASP A 223 -21.11 -18.31 7.94
CA ASP A 223 -22.16 -19.13 8.57
C ASP A 223 -21.73 -19.82 9.88
N GLY A 224 -20.58 -19.42 10.43
CA GLY A 224 -20.02 -20.01 11.64
C GLY A 224 -19.55 -21.48 11.47
N SER A 225 -19.42 -21.99 10.24
CA SER A 225 -19.00 -23.37 9.99
C SER A 225 -17.54 -23.50 9.54
N GLY A 226 -16.89 -24.61 9.93
CA GLY A 226 -15.46 -24.81 9.68
C GLY A 226 -14.62 -23.78 10.43
N PHE A 227 -13.65 -23.17 9.75
CA PHE A 227 -12.83 -22.09 10.33
C PHE A 227 -13.64 -20.86 10.76
N ASP A 228 -14.83 -20.63 10.18
CA ASP A 228 -15.71 -19.53 10.59
C ASP A 228 -16.28 -19.71 12.00
N ALA A 229 -16.15 -20.90 12.61
CA ALA A 229 -16.58 -21.12 14.00
C ALA A 229 -15.81 -20.28 15.02
N GLY A 230 -14.64 -19.75 14.64
CA GLY A 230 -13.84 -18.84 15.47
C GLY A 230 -14.19 -17.37 15.32
N LEU A 231 -15.10 -16.99 14.40
CA LEU A 231 -15.45 -15.59 14.15
C LEU A 231 -16.30 -14.98 15.29
N PRO A 232 -16.33 -13.64 15.42
CA PRO A 232 -17.17 -12.94 16.39
C PRO A 232 -18.67 -13.19 16.20
N GLY A 233 -19.13 -13.39 14.96
CA GLY A 233 -20.54 -13.61 14.63
C GLY A 233 -20.77 -14.33 13.31
N ASP A 234 -22.05 -14.43 12.93
CA ASP A 234 -22.52 -15.02 11.69
C ASP A 234 -23.45 -14.06 10.93
N GLY A 235 -23.43 -14.12 9.60
CA GLY A 235 -24.20 -13.23 8.74
C GLY A 235 -23.47 -12.88 7.45
N LEU A 236 -24.03 -11.93 6.71
CA LEU A 236 -23.38 -11.38 5.53
C LEU A 236 -22.32 -10.35 5.99
N LEU A 237 -21.05 -10.71 5.86
CA LEU A 237 -19.95 -9.78 6.09
C LEU A 237 -19.80 -8.90 4.85
N VAL A 238 -19.77 -7.58 5.07
CA VAL A 238 -19.61 -6.57 4.03
C VAL A 238 -18.27 -5.88 4.25
N GLU A 239 -17.40 -5.97 3.26
CA GLU A 239 -16.06 -5.37 3.26
C GLU A 239 -16.01 -4.28 2.20
N TYR A 240 -15.58 -3.08 2.58
CA TYR A 240 -15.35 -1.97 1.65
C TYR A 240 -13.86 -1.90 1.33
N GLN A 241 -13.52 -1.79 0.06
CA GLN A 241 -12.14 -1.70 -0.42
C GLN A 241 -11.96 -0.51 -1.34
N ASP A 242 -10.87 0.22 -1.19
CA ASP A 242 -10.49 1.37 -2.00
C ASP A 242 -9.03 1.26 -2.46
N LEU A 243 -8.85 0.88 -3.73
CA LEU A 243 -7.52 0.62 -4.31
C LEU A 243 -6.68 1.90 -4.51
N ALA A 244 -7.22 3.08 -4.22
CA ALA A 244 -6.46 4.33 -4.27
C ALA A 244 -5.77 4.68 -2.95
N ASN A 245 -6.03 3.90 -1.89
CA ASN A 245 -5.48 4.11 -0.56
C ASN A 245 -4.44 3.04 -0.21
N GLY A 246 -3.66 3.28 0.83
CA GLY A 246 -2.65 2.35 1.33
C GLY A 246 -1.42 2.23 0.45
N ASP A 247 -0.36 1.62 1.02
CA ASP A 247 0.87 1.30 0.31
C ASP A 247 1.07 -0.23 0.27
N SER A 248 0.98 -0.81 -0.93
CA SER A 248 1.21 -2.24 -1.10
C SER A 248 2.68 -2.64 -1.14
N ASP A 249 3.57 -1.73 -1.54
CA ASP A 249 5.00 -2.02 -1.70
C ASP A 249 5.66 -2.18 -0.32
N ASP A 250 5.21 -1.39 0.66
CA ASP A 250 5.69 -1.43 2.04
C ASP A 250 4.74 -2.18 3.01
N ASN A 251 3.72 -2.88 2.48
CA ASN A 251 2.75 -3.64 3.28
C ASN A 251 2.01 -2.77 4.32
N MET A 252 1.71 -1.52 3.97
CA MET A 252 1.02 -0.53 4.81
C MET A 252 -0.34 -0.16 4.21
N LEU A 253 -1.19 -1.15 3.97
CA LEU A 253 -2.49 -0.93 3.34
C LEU A 253 -3.48 -0.17 4.25
N ASN A 254 -3.40 -0.43 5.56
CA ASN A 254 -4.35 0.06 6.56
C ASN A 254 -3.68 0.93 7.64
N SER A 255 -2.55 1.56 7.33
CA SER A 255 -1.84 2.45 8.25
C SER A 255 -2.59 3.75 8.55
N ASP A 256 -3.34 4.31 7.59
CA ASP A 256 -4.22 5.46 7.85
C ASP A 256 -5.68 5.00 8.07
N PRO A 257 -6.22 5.09 9.30
CA PRO A 257 -7.60 4.70 9.59
C PRO A 257 -8.65 5.59 8.91
N PHE A 258 -8.30 6.80 8.45
CA PHE A 258 -9.23 7.68 7.73
C PHE A 258 -9.28 7.41 6.23
N PHE A 259 -8.24 6.77 5.69
CA PHE A 259 -8.17 6.33 4.30
C PHE A 259 -7.65 4.88 4.24
N PRO A 260 -8.39 3.92 4.81
CA PRO A 260 -7.96 2.54 4.76
C PRO A 260 -8.10 1.99 3.33
N TRP A 261 -7.23 1.06 2.97
CA TRP A 261 -7.40 0.28 1.75
C TRP A 261 -8.57 -0.70 1.86
N SER A 262 -8.81 -1.26 3.05
CA SER A 262 -9.99 -2.11 3.31
C SER A 262 -10.50 -1.99 4.75
N TYR A 263 -11.82 -2.01 4.94
CA TYR A 263 -12.45 -2.06 6.26
C TYR A 263 -13.78 -2.83 6.22
N ILE A 264 -14.25 -3.28 7.39
CA ILE A 264 -15.56 -3.92 7.52
C ILE A 264 -16.64 -2.86 7.70
N VAL A 265 -17.71 -2.95 6.91
CA VAL A 265 -18.91 -2.15 7.14
C VAL A 265 -19.70 -2.82 8.26
N GLU A 266 -19.67 -2.26 9.46
CA GLU A 266 -20.33 -2.81 10.64
C GLU A 266 -21.86 -2.57 10.58
N ALA A 267 -22.65 -3.64 10.68
CA ALA A 267 -24.11 -3.60 10.49
C ALA A 267 -24.88 -2.89 11.62
N ASP A 268 -24.27 -2.72 12.79
CA ASP A 268 -24.77 -1.91 13.91
C ASP A 268 -24.37 -0.43 13.83
N GLY A 269 -23.36 -0.10 13.03
CA GLY A 269 -22.93 1.27 12.72
C GLY A 269 -22.37 2.02 13.91
N ASP A 270 -21.73 1.33 14.85
CA ASP A 270 -21.05 1.95 15.98
C ASP A 270 -19.58 2.29 15.71
N ASP A 271 -19.06 1.88 14.54
CA ASP A 271 -17.67 2.10 14.09
C ASP A 271 -16.64 1.50 15.07
N ALA A 272 -16.95 0.41 15.79
CA ALA A 272 -16.12 -0.15 16.87
C ALA A 272 -14.71 -0.53 16.42
N LEU A 273 -14.55 -1.16 15.25
CA LEU A 273 -13.25 -1.50 14.67
C LEU A 273 -12.39 -0.26 14.37
N PHE A 274 -13.02 0.76 13.78
CA PHE A 274 -12.38 2.05 13.56
C PHE A 274 -12.02 2.66 14.91
N LEU A 275 -12.99 2.81 15.82
CA LEU A 275 -12.86 3.42 17.15
C LEU A 275 -11.87 2.70 18.07
N ASN A 276 -11.47 1.48 17.75
CA ASN A 276 -10.67 0.60 18.59
C ASN A 276 -11.38 0.28 19.92
N ASP A 277 -12.71 0.19 19.87
CA ASP A 277 -13.53 -0.16 21.03
C ASP A 277 -13.57 -1.69 21.23
N ASP A 278 -13.59 -2.45 20.13
CA ASP A 278 -13.33 -3.89 20.09
C ASP A 278 -12.75 -4.34 18.73
N SER A 279 -12.31 -5.61 18.66
CA SER A 279 -11.70 -6.22 17.46
C SER A 279 -12.72 -6.92 16.55
N GLY A 280 -14.02 -6.71 16.77
CA GLY A 280 -15.12 -7.32 16.03
C GLY A 280 -16.17 -7.91 16.98
N SER A 281 -17.43 -7.80 16.58
CA SER A 281 -18.59 -8.17 17.38
C SER A 281 -19.60 -9.03 16.61
N PRO A 282 -20.51 -9.77 17.30
CA PRO A 282 -21.57 -10.50 16.62
C PRO A 282 -22.54 -9.63 15.82
N THR A 283 -22.56 -8.31 16.05
CA THR A 283 -23.50 -7.38 15.42
C THR A 283 -22.93 -6.66 14.19
N ASP A 284 -21.66 -6.87 13.86
CA ASP A 284 -21.02 -6.29 12.66
C ASP A 284 -21.56 -6.93 11.37
N ALA A 285 -21.95 -8.21 11.41
CA ALA A 285 -22.43 -8.94 10.25
C ALA A 285 -23.92 -8.67 9.98
N PHE A 286 -24.27 -8.46 8.70
CA PHE A 286 -25.64 -8.17 8.29
C PHE A 286 -26.53 -9.43 8.37
N ALA A 287 -27.45 -9.43 9.32
CA ALA A 287 -28.46 -10.48 9.49
C ALA A 287 -29.69 -10.29 8.57
N PRO A 288 -30.52 -11.32 8.31
CA PRO A 288 -31.77 -11.17 7.57
C PRO A 288 -32.68 -10.06 8.12
N GLY A 289 -33.11 -9.15 7.25
CA GLY A 289 -33.91 -7.97 7.58
C GLY A 289 -33.10 -6.67 7.68
N SER A 290 -31.78 -6.75 7.61
CA SER A 290 -30.89 -5.58 7.51
C SER A 290 -30.78 -5.08 6.06
N SER A 291 -30.28 -3.85 5.91
CA SER A 291 -30.01 -3.24 4.61
C SER A 291 -28.82 -2.29 4.68
N PHE A 292 -28.17 -2.06 3.55
CA PHE A 292 -27.10 -1.07 3.38
C PHE A 292 -27.14 -0.48 1.97
N GLY A 293 -26.48 0.66 1.77
CA GLY A 293 -26.45 1.39 0.51
C GLY A 293 -27.04 2.80 0.68
N ALA A 294 -28.07 3.14 -0.08
CA ALA A 294 -28.79 4.40 0.06
C ALA A 294 -29.71 4.43 1.30
N GLU A 295 -30.19 3.25 1.74
CA GLU A 295 -30.99 3.06 2.96
C GLU A 295 -30.34 2.01 3.89
N GLY A 296 -30.62 2.09 5.18
CA GLY A 296 -29.97 1.27 6.21
C GLY A 296 -28.61 1.85 6.61
N ILE A 297 -27.56 1.02 6.63
CA ILE A 297 -26.19 1.51 6.81
C ILE A 297 -25.73 2.24 5.54
N PRO A 298 -25.47 3.55 5.60
CA PRO A 298 -25.20 4.35 4.41
C PRO A 298 -23.83 4.02 3.81
N ILE A 299 -23.79 3.72 2.52
CA ILE A 299 -22.54 3.55 1.77
C ILE A 299 -22.26 4.81 0.96
N ARG A 300 -21.06 5.36 1.13
CA ARG A 300 -20.58 6.52 0.37
C ARG A 300 -19.28 6.18 -0.32
N ASP A 301 -19.10 6.71 -1.52
CA ASP A 301 -17.81 6.67 -2.19
C ASP A 301 -16.81 7.65 -1.55
N SER A 302 -15.57 7.60 -2.02
CA SER A 302 -14.47 8.46 -1.58
C SER A 302 -14.70 9.95 -1.80
N SER A 303 -15.69 10.36 -2.62
CA SER A 303 -16.11 11.75 -2.75
C SER A 303 -17.13 12.19 -1.70
N GLY A 304 -17.63 11.22 -0.91
CA GLY A 304 -18.72 11.40 0.04
C GLY A 304 -20.11 11.25 -0.59
N THR A 305 -20.20 10.84 -1.86
CA THR A 305 -21.47 10.67 -2.57
C THR A 305 -22.14 9.39 -2.11
N LEU A 306 -23.39 9.50 -1.64
CA LEU A 306 -24.22 8.35 -1.28
C LEU A 306 -24.53 7.54 -2.54
N VAL A 307 -24.35 6.22 -2.46
CA VAL A 307 -24.69 5.32 -3.56
C VAL A 307 -26.18 5.40 -3.92
N ASN A 308 -26.52 5.12 -5.18
CA ASN A 308 -27.88 5.17 -5.71
C ASN A 308 -28.54 3.78 -5.80
N TRP A 309 -28.26 2.93 -4.81
CA TRP A 309 -28.85 1.60 -4.74
C TRP A 309 -28.94 1.16 -3.28
N THR A 310 -29.83 0.23 -3.00
CA THR A 310 -29.97 -0.39 -1.67
C THR A 310 -29.88 -1.90 -1.80
N VAL A 311 -29.10 -2.53 -0.92
CA VAL A 311 -29.05 -3.98 -0.74
C VAL A 311 -29.85 -4.34 0.50
N SER A 312 -30.78 -5.28 0.37
CA SER A 312 -31.55 -5.85 1.48
C SER A 312 -31.24 -7.33 1.66
N VAL A 313 -30.97 -7.76 2.89
CA VAL A 313 -30.60 -9.14 3.22
C VAL A 313 -31.84 -9.92 3.66
N SER A 314 -32.04 -11.12 3.13
CA SER A 314 -33.14 -12.01 3.50
C SER A 314 -32.70 -13.46 3.55
N GLN A 315 -33.39 -14.29 4.33
CA GLN A 315 -33.11 -15.72 4.37
C GLN A 315 -33.72 -16.42 3.15
N SER A 316 -32.93 -17.13 2.35
CA SER A 316 -33.44 -17.93 1.22
C SER A 316 -33.70 -19.38 1.63
N ALA A 317 -32.75 -19.98 2.34
CA ALA A 317 -32.77 -21.35 2.84
C ALA A 317 -31.95 -21.46 4.13
N PRO A 318 -31.99 -22.57 4.90
CA PRO A 318 -31.26 -22.68 6.18
C PRO A 318 -29.73 -22.49 6.11
N GLN A 319 -29.13 -22.54 4.92
CA GLN A 319 -27.69 -22.33 4.71
C GLN A 319 -27.45 -21.44 3.48
N ALA A 320 -28.34 -20.49 3.19
CA ALA A 320 -28.13 -19.52 2.12
C ALA A 320 -28.92 -18.23 2.41
N LEU A 321 -28.34 -17.11 1.97
CA LEU A 321 -28.95 -15.80 2.04
C LEU A 321 -29.31 -15.34 0.63
N ASN A 322 -30.39 -14.56 0.52
CA ASN A 322 -30.67 -13.76 -0.66
C ASN A 322 -30.33 -12.30 -0.35
N ILE A 323 -29.52 -11.70 -1.20
CA ILE A 323 -29.39 -10.24 -1.27
C ILE A 323 -30.27 -9.72 -2.40
N THR A 324 -31.08 -8.69 -2.11
CA THR A 324 -31.89 -8.00 -3.10
C THR A 324 -31.31 -6.63 -3.34
N VAL A 325 -30.89 -6.35 -4.57
CA VAL A 325 -30.32 -5.06 -4.98
C VAL A 325 -31.39 -4.28 -5.72
N GLN A 326 -31.69 -3.09 -5.22
CA GLN A 326 -32.64 -2.17 -5.81
C GLN A 326 -31.92 -0.90 -6.27
N HIS A 327 -32.03 -0.60 -7.56
CA HIS A 327 -31.54 0.66 -8.12
C HIS A 327 -32.47 1.83 -7.76
N LEU A 328 -31.89 2.99 -7.50
CA LEU A 328 -32.57 4.26 -7.30
C LEU A 328 -32.28 5.17 -8.48
N GLU A 329 -33.25 5.26 -9.39
CA GLU A 329 -33.16 6.06 -10.62
C GLU A 329 -32.95 7.55 -10.32
N SER A 330 -32.10 8.18 -11.13
CA SER A 330 -31.86 9.62 -11.18
C SER A 330 -31.43 10.03 -12.59
N SER A 331 -32.04 11.07 -13.14
CA SER A 331 -31.71 11.65 -14.45
C SER A 331 -30.45 12.53 -14.43
N ILE A 332 -29.83 12.66 -13.26
CA ILE A 332 -28.59 13.41 -13.06
C ILE A 332 -27.53 12.52 -12.42
N ARG A 333 -26.26 12.84 -12.68
CA ARG A 333 -25.10 12.26 -12.00
C ARG A 333 -24.17 13.38 -11.56
N ILE A 334 -23.67 13.29 -10.34
CA ILE A 334 -22.71 14.25 -9.79
C ILE A 334 -21.36 13.57 -9.65
N LEU A 335 -20.33 14.16 -10.26
CA LEU A 335 -18.95 13.77 -10.12
C LEU A 335 -18.27 14.80 -9.20
N ALA A 336 -18.17 14.44 -7.93
CA ALA A 336 -17.46 15.21 -6.92
C ALA A 336 -15.99 14.74 -6.83
N PRO A 337 -15.05 15.62 -6.48
CA PRO A 337 -13.68 15.23 -6.17
C PRO A 337 -13.64 14.40 -4.87
N ARG A 338 -12.57 13.60 -4.71
CA ARG A 338 -12.33 12.83 -3.48
C ARG A 338 -12.26 13.76 -2.27
N ALA A 339 -12.87 13.31 -1.18
CA ALA A 339 -12.84 13.95 0.12
C ALA A 339 -11.63 13.44 0.93
N PRO A 340 -11.14 14.22 1.91
CA PRO A 340 -11.59 15.55 2.28
C PRO A 340 -11.18 16.62 1.26
N LEU A 341 -11.99 17.67 1.19
CA LEU A 341 -11.74 18.82 0.32
C LEU A 341 -10.73 19.75 1.01
N ILE A 342 -9.50 19.80 0.50
CA ILE A 342 -8.48 20.72 1.00
C ILE A 342 -8.55 22.00 0.17
N LEU A 343 -8.78 23.14 0.82
CA LEU A 343 -9.11 24.42 0.17
C LEU A 343 -8.21 25.56 0.65
N LEU A 344 -7.78 26.42 -0.28
CA LEU A 344 -7.08 27.68 0.01
C LEU A 344 -8.09 28.80 0.28
N PRO A 345 -7.73 29.90 0.96
CA PRO A 345 -8.70 30.89 1.43
C PRO A 345 -9.63 31.51 0.38
N GLU A 346 -9.17 31.60 -0.87
CA GLU A 346 -9.93 32.17 -2.00
C GLU A 346 -10.53 31.08 -2.93
N ASP A 347 -10.42 29.79 -2.57
CA ASP A 347 -10.93 28.71 -3.39
C ASP A 347 -12.47 28.72 -3.44
N GLU A 348 -12.99 28.51 -4.64
CA GLU A 348 -14.38 28.16 -4.89
C GLU A 348 -14.44 26.71 -5.34
N MET A 349 -15.44 25.95 -4.86
CA MET A 349 -15.59 24.54 -5.22
C MET A 349 -16.72 24.33 -6.20
N TYR A 350 -16.42 23.54 -7.22
CA TYR A 350 -17.32 23.18 -8.30
C TYR A 350 -17.35 21.67 -8.45
N PHE A 351 -18.55 21.12 -8.63
CA PHE A 351 -18.75 19.72 -9.01
C PHE A 351 -19.16 19.63 -10.48
N THR A 352 -18.84 18.50 -11.11
CA THR A 352 -19.31 18.22 -12.48
C THR A 352 -20.63 17.49 -12.41
N MET A 353 -21.67 18.08 -12.98
CA MET A 353 -23.00 17.48 -13.09
C MET A 353 -23.25 17.02 -14.53
N VAL A 354 -23.62 15.77 -14.71
CA VAL A 354 -24.10 15.19 -15.97
C VAL A 354 -25.61 15.08 -15.89
N VAL A 355 -26.31 15.71 -16.83
CA VAL A 355 -27.76 15.68 -16.97
C VAL A 355 -28.07 14.78 -18.15
N GLU A 356 -28.73 13.65 -17.89
CA GLU A 356 -29.05 12.64 -18.89
C GLU A 356 -30.39 12.93 -19.57
N GLU A 357 -31.36 13.38 -18.78
CA GLU A 357 -32.65 13.88 -19.25
C GLU A 357 -32.89 15.30 -18.75
N SER A 358 -33.53 16.13 -19.58
CA SER A 358 -33.71 17.56 -19.25
C SER A 358 -34.67 17.71 -18.08
N CYS A 359 -34.27 18.42 -17.02
CA CYS A 359 -35.10 18.63 -15.85
C CYS A 359 -34.74 19.93 -15.11
N ASN A 360 -35.60 20.31 -14.16
CA ASN A 360 -35.30 21.38 -13.22
C ASN A 360 -34.50 20.79 -12.05
N VAL A 361 -33.23 21.17 -11.94
CA VAL A 361 -32.35 20.72 -10.87
C VAL A 361 -32.44 21.71 -9.71
N ALA A 362 -32.89 21.21 -8.55
CA ALA A 362 -32.81 21.92 -7.29
C ALA A 362 -31.61 21.39 -6.50
N MET A 363 -30.67 22.30 -6.22
CA MET A 363 -29.47 22.04 -5.42
C MET A 363 -29.57 22.78 -4.09
N SER A 364 -29.31 22.09 -2.99
CA SER A 364 -29.05 22.68 -1.68
C SER A 364 -27.66 22.26 -1.23
N SER A 365 -26.79 23.24 -0.98
CA SER A 365 -25.45 23.01 -0.46
C SER A 365 -25.22 23.85 0.79
N ARG A 366 -24.65 23.23 1.82
CA ARG A 366 -24.34 23.88 3.10
C ARG A 366 -23.05 23.32 3.67
N TRP A 367 -22.16 24.17 4.15
CA TRP A 367 -20.86 23.75 4.71
C TRP A 367 -20.59 24.23 6.12
N SER A 368 -21.52 24.99 6.71
CA SER A 368 -21.52 25.31 8.13
C SER A 368 -22.93 25.62 8.65
N ALA A 369 -23.07 25.75 9.97
CA ALA A 369 -24.32 26.15 10.59
C ALA A 369 -24.76 27.60 10.23
N SER A 370 -23.85 28.44 9.73
CA SER A 370 -24.15 29.82 9.31
C SER A 370 -25.10 29.85 8.12
N SER A 371 -26.03 30.81 8.10
CA SER A 371 -26.91 31.05 6.95
C SER A 371 -26.18 31.63 5.73
N GLN A 372 -24.97 32.15 5.93
CA GLN A 372 -24.13 32.66 4.84
C GLN A 372 -23.32 31.55 4.16
N ASP A 373 -23.17 30.40 4.84
CA ASP A 373 -22.38 29.26 4.38
C ASP A 373 -23.28 28.22 3.70
N SER A 374 -24.09 28.70 2.74
CA SER A 374 -24.99 27.87 1.97
C SER A 374 -25.29 28.46 0.59
N ILE A 375 -25.53 27.58 -0.38
CA ILE A 375 -25.97 27.91 -1.74
C ILE A 375 -27.23 27.10 -2.01
N THR A 376 -28.26 27.75 -2.55
CA THR A 376 -29.45 27.06 -3.04
C THR A 376 -29.81 27.60 -4.41
N THR A 377 -30.02 26.71 -5.36
CA THR A 377 -30.34 27.05 -6.74
C THR A 377 -31.42 26.12 -7.27
N GLU A 378 -32.27 26.64 -8.13
CA GLU A 378 -33.26 25.86 -8.88
C GLU A 378 -33.22 26.35 -10.33
N ILE A 379 -32.69 25.51 -11.22
CA ILE A 379 -32.36 25.89 -12.61
C ILE A 379 -32.77 24.75 -13.54
N GLY A 380 -33.41 25.09 -14.66
CA GLY A 380 -33.69 24.15 -15.74
C GLY A 380 -32.44 23.85 -16.55
N TYR A 381 -32.08 22.58 -16.65
CA TYR A 381 -30.94 22.11 -17.45
C TYR A 381 -31.42 21.26 -18.62
N SER A 382 -30.82 21.46 -19.79
CA SER A 382 -30.92 20.52 -20.90
C SER A 382 -29.93 19.36 -20.70
N GLN A 383 -30.09 18.27 -21.45
CA GLN A 383 -29.09 17.19 -21.49
C GLN A 383 -27.68 17.74 -21.77
N GLY A 384 -26.70 17.32 -20.97
CA GLY A 384 -25.31 17.80 -21.11
C GLY A 384 -24.50 17.72 -19.82
N THR A 385 -23.30 18.28 -19.86
CA THR A 385 -22.39 18.34 -18.71
C THR A 385 -22.20 19.79 -18.27
N TYR A 386 -22.31 20.03 -16.97
CA TYR A 386 -22.29 21.36 -16.36
C TYR A 386 -21.34 21.40 -15.18
N SER A 387 -20.68 22.54 -14.99
CA SER A 387 -19.92 22.83 -13.77
C SER A 387 -20.82 23.62 -12.82
N VAL A 388 -21.03 23.10 -11.60
CA VAL A 388 -21.96 23.67 -10.63
C VAL A 388 -21.18 24.08 -9.39
N LYS A 389 -21.26 25.37 -9.02
CA LYS A 389 -20.63 25.90 -7.81
C LYS A 389 -21.37 25.36 -6.59
N VAL A 390 -20.67 24.62 -5.74
CA VAL A 390 -21.25 23.98 -4.54
C VAL A 390 -20.78 24.63 -3.25
N MET A 391 -19.60 25.25 -3.21
CA MET A 391 -19.10 25.90 -1.99
C MET A 391 -18.27 27.15 -2.33
N ASP A 392 -18.34 28.13 -1.45
CA ASP A 392 -17.55 29.37 -1.46
C ASP A 392 -17.01 29.62 -0.05
N ILE A 393 -15.69 29.54 0.12
CA ILE A 393 -15.08 29.68 1.44
C ILE A 393 -14.48 31.07 1.70
N ALA A 394 -14.55 32.00 0.75
CA ALA A 394 -13.95 33.33 0.91
C ALA A 394 -14.52 34.09 2.12
N ASN A 395 -15.81 33.88 2.41
CA ASN A 395 -16.51 34.55 3.51
C ASN A 395 -16.70 33.68 4.77
N THR A 396 -16.30 32.41 4.75
CA THR A 396 -16.48 31.55 5.93
C THR A 396 -15.40 31.84 6.97
N SER A 397 -15.80 32.01 8.24
CA SER A 397 -14.88 32.16 9.36
C SER A 397 -14.35 30.82 9.89
N ARG A 398 -14.89 29.70 9.39
CA ARG A 398 -14.47 28.35 9.78
C ARG A 398 -13.19 27.94 9.05
N LEU A 399 -12.39 27.12 9.72
CA LEU A 399 -11.20 26.49 9.13
C LEU A 399 -11.44 25.02 8.74
N LYS A 400 -12.54 24.42 9.19
CA LYS A 400 -12.95 23.07 8.84
C LYS A 400 -14.46 22.90 8.99
N GLY A 401 -15.00 21.90 8.32
CA GLY A 401 -16.41 21.52 8.45
C GLY A 401 -16.76 20.34 7.57
N THR A 402 -18.06 20.13 7.38
CA THR A 402 -18.59 19.11 6.49
C THR A 402 -19.53 19.78 5.49
N LEU A 403 -19.27 19.60 4.21
CA LEU A 403 -20.14 19.94 3.11
C LEU A 403 -21.28 18.94 3.07
N GLN A 404 -22.50 19.44 3.10
CA GLN A 404 -23.72 18.68 2.83
C GLN A 404 -24.33 19.26 1.56
N ALA A 405 -24.23 18.54 0.45
CA ALA A 405 -24.83 18.92 -0.81
C ALA A 405 -25.91 17.90 -1.20
N THR A 406 -27.04 18.40 -1.69
CA THR A 406 -28.16 17.58 -2.16
C THR A 406 -28.62 18.13 -3.49
N PHE A 407 -28.76 17.23 -4.47
CA PHE A 407 -29.25 17.54 -5.81
C PHE A 407 -30.50 16.71 -6.05
N SER A 408 -31.54 17.37 -6.56
CA SER A 408 -32.80 16.73 -6.92
C SER A 408 -33.18 17.19 -8.32
N CYS A 409 -33.77 16.30 -9.10
CA CYS A 409 -34.20 16.54 -10.47
C CYS A 409 -35.71 16.39 -10.53
N ALA A 410 -36.40 17.48 -10.90
CA ALA A 410 -37.84 17.50 -11.07
C ALA A 410 -38.19 17.64 -12.55
N GLN A 411 -38.90 16.65 -13.08
CA GLN A 411 -39.39 16.68 -14.46
C GLN A 411 -40.47 17.76 -14.63
N ASP A 412 -40.54 18.36 -15.82
CA ASP A 412 -41.46 19.47 -16.13
C ASP A 412 -42.96 19.11 -15.97
N ASP A 413 -43.29 17.81 -15.95
CA ASP A 413 -44.67 17.35 -15.71
C ASP A 413 -45.07 17.29 -14.22
N GLY A 414 -44.11 17.45 -13.31
CA GLY A 414 -44.31 17.42 -11.86
C GLY A 414 -44.84 16.09 -11.30
N THR A 415 -44.79 15.00 -12.07
CA THR A 415 -45.41 13.71 -11.69
C THR A 415 -44.43 12.67 -11.16
N THR A 416 -43.13 12.83 -11.38
CA THR A 416 -42.08 11.94 -10.86
C THR A 416 -41.06 12.73 -10.06
N GLN A 417 -41.05 12.54 -8.75
CA GLN A 417 -39.94 12.97 -7.88
C GLN A 417 -38.90 11.85 -7.92
N GLU A 418 -37.77 12.11 -8.56
CA GLU A 418 -36.63 11.19 -8.61
C GLU A 418 -35.88 11.18 -7.27
N ASN A 419 -34.95 10.24 -7.11
CA ASN A 419 -34.16 10.16 -5.89
C ASN A 419 -33.12 11.28 -5.81
N ASP A 420 -32.95 11.82 -4.60
CA ASP A 420 -31.98 12.87 -4.32
C ASP A 420 -30.56 12.29 -4.30
N ILE A 421 -29.61 12.99 -4.92
CA ILE A 421 -28.18 12.70 -4.79
C ILE A 421 -27.65 13.45 -3.58
N ASN A 422 -27.13 12.72 -2.60
CA ASN A 422 -26.63 13.27 -1.35
C ASN A 422 -25.11 13.12 -1.23
N ILE A 423 -24.41 14.21 -0.95
CA ILE A 423 -22.95 14.24 -0.82
C ILE A 423 -22.59 14.81 0.56
N LEU A 424 -21.78 14.07 1.30
CA LEU A 424 -21.22 14.46 2.60
C LEU A 424 -19.70 14.40 2.53
N ALA A 425 -19.04 15.55 2.45
CA ALA A 425 -17.59 15.63 2.33
C ALA A 425 -16.99 16.52 3.42
N ASN A 426 -16.02 16.01 4.17
CA ASN A 426 -15.23 16.84 5.08
C ASN A 426 -14.40 17.84 4.26
N TRP A 427 -14.17 19.03 4.81
CA TRP A 427 -13.36 20.05 4.17
C TRP A 427 -12.51 20.81 5.19
N TYR A 428 -11.35 21.26 4.73
CA TYR A 428 -10.38 22.00 5.52
C TYR A 428 -9.88 23.19 4.73
N LYS A 429 -9.83 24.36 5.39
CA LYS A 429 -9.24 25.58 4.85
C LYS A 429 -7.84 25.73 5.39
N VAL A 430 -6.87 25.52 4.51
CA VAL A 430 -5.44 25.57 4.80
C VAL A 430 -4.83 26.84 4.23
N ASN A 431 -3.73 27.29 4.81
CA ASN A 431 -2.99 28.47 4.34
C ASN A 431 -2.29 28.19 3.00
N HIS A 432 -1.71 26.99 2.88
CA HIS A 432 -1.08 26.50 1.67
C HIS A 432 -1.21 24.99 1.55
N LYS A 433 -0.99 24.48 0.34
CA LYS A 433 -0.87 23.06 -0.01
C LYS A 433 0.55 22.77 -0.44
N ILE A 434 1.01 21.53 -0.22
CA ILE A 434 2.31 21.06 -0.69
C ILE A 434 2.09 20.18 -1.92
N ASP A 435 2.87 20.43 -2.98
CA ASP A 435 2.88 19.59 -4.16
C ASP A 435 3.95 18.48 -3.98
N PRO A 436 3.54 17.20 -3.83
CA PRO A 436 4.47 16.11 -3.55
C PRO A 436 5.22 15.71 -4.82
N ILE A 437 6.49 16.10 -4.90
CA ILE A 437 7.35 15.83 -6.06
C ILE A 437 8.55 15.03 -5.60
N SER A 438 8.74 13.87 -6.25
CA SER A 438 9.88 13.01 -5.96
C SER A 438 11.21 13.68 -6.30
N GLN A 439 12.17 13.59 -5.39
CA GLN A 439 13.52 14.15 -5.52
C GLN A 439 14.58 13.10 -5.27
N SER A 440 15.69 13.18 -6.00
CA SER A 440 16.87 12.35 -5.76
C SER A 440 18.01 13.21 -5.22
N MET A 441 18.71 12.70 -4.22
CA MET A 441 19.78 13.40 -3.50
C MET A 441 21.00 12.49 -3.36
N ASP A 442 22.17 13.01 -3.72
CA ASP A 442 23.44 12.31 -3.57
C ASP A 442 23.91 12.35 -2.10
N ILE A 443 24.22 11.19 -1.53
CA ILE A 443 24.73 11.04 -0.16
C ILE A 443 26.03 10.23 -0.14
N SER A 444 26.74 10.26 0.99
CA SER A 444 27.88 9.36 1.17
C SER A 444 27.43 8.01 1.74
N SER A 445 27.99 6.92 1.21
CA SER A 445 27.79 5.58 1.79
C SER A 445 28.43 5.40 3.18
N SER A 446 29.35 6.28 3.58
CA SER A 446 30.22 6.02 4.74
C SER A 446 30.36 7.18 5.74
N SER A 447 30.06 8.41 5.34
CA SER A 447 30.13 9.57 6.23
C SER A 447 28.77 10.22 6.39
N SER A 448 28.43 10.61 7.61
CA SER A 448 27.21 11.37 7.88
C SER A 448 27.20 12.68 7.06
N SER A 449 26.03 13.04 6.55
CA SER A 449 25.80 14.22 5.70
C SER A 449 24.44 14.84 6.00
N SER A 450 24.16 16.00 5.42
CA SER A 450 22.83 16.62 5.48
C SER A 450 22.44 17.04 4.06
N VAL A 451 21.21 16.76 3.68
CA VAL A 451 20.65 17.08 2.35
C VAL A 451 19.33 17.82 2.51
N ASP A 452 19.04 18.75 1.60
CA ASP A 452 17.82 19.57 1.68
C ASP A 452 16.81 19.08 0.64
N LEU A 453 15.61 18.74 1.12
CA LEU A 453 14.45 18.42 0.30
C LEU A 453 13.67 19.71 -0.02
N GLU A 454 13.56 20.06 -1.30
CA GLU A 454 12.80 21.25 -1.70
C GLU A 454 11.29 21.03 -1.53
N VAL A 455 10.58 21.98 -0.92
CA VAL A 455 9.12 21.91 -0.79
C VAL A 455 8.46 22.88 -1.75
N ARG A 456 7.58 22.37 -2.62
CA ARG A 456 6.76 23.22 -3.51
C ARG A 456 5.44 23.55 -2.86
N ILE A 457 5.23 24.83 -2.59
CA ILE A 457 4.07 25.33 -1.84
C ILE A 457 3.15 26.13 -2.75
N ASN A 458 1.86 25.81 -2.74
CA ASN A 458 0.81 26.57 -3.38
C ASN A 458 -0.10 27.22 -2.32
N GLY A 459 -0.10 28.55 -2.25
CA GLY A 459 -0.81 29.32 -1.23
C GLY A 459 0.13 30.30 -0.53
N THR A 460 -0.27 30.80 0.63
CA THR A 460 0.53 31.80 1.37
C THR A 460 0.45 31.56 2.86
N GLY A 461 1.44 32.07 3.60
CA GLY A 461 1.48 31.94 5.05
C GLY A 461 2.13 30.65 5.51
N GLN A 462 2.35 30.59 6.82
CA GLN A 462 3.10 29.52 7.46
C GLN A 462 2.16 28.43 7.96
N VAL A 463 2.58 27.17 7.84
CA VAL A 463 1.90 25.99 8.40
C VAL A 463 2.93 25.18 9.17
N ILE A 464 2.52 24.66 10.33
CA ILE A 464 3.34 23.77 11.15
C ILE A 464 2.94 22.35 10.81
N TYR A 465 3.93 21.50 10.54
CA TYR A 465 3.76 20.09 10.25
C TYR A 465 4.52 19.26 11.29
N GLU A 466 3.88 18.19 11.77
CA GLU A 466 4.61 17.07 12.34
C GLU A 466 5.19 16.25 11.19
N VAL A 467 6.45 15.85 11.31
CA VAL A 467 7.22 15.22 10.24
C VAL A 467 7.77 13.89 10.70
N LEU A 468 7.66 12.89 9.83
CA LEU A 468 8.33 11.61 9.98
C LEU A 468 8.93 11.21 8.64
N ILE A 469 9.93 10.34 8.71
CA ILE A 469 10.51 9.71 7.52
C ILE A 469 10.01 8.28 7.51
N ASP A 470 9.38 7.90 6.41
CA ASP A 470 8.85 6.58 6.17
C ASP A 470 9.67 5.84 5.09
N GLY A 471 9.53 4.52 5.05
CA GLY A 471 10.22 3.62 4.13
C GLY A 471 11.67 3.30 4.53
N PRO A 472 12.43 2.57 3.68
CA PRO A 472 13.78 2.10 3.98
C PRO A 472 14.78 3.18 4.41
N ALA A 473 14.63 4.42 3.92
CA ALA A 473 15.50 5.53 4.27
C ALA A 473 15.37 5.98 5.73
N SER A 474 14.26 5.67 6.42
CA SER A 474 14.07 5.99 7.85
C SER A 474 15.17 5.41 8.76
N ARG A 475 15.84 4.34 8.32
CA ARG A 475 16.95 3.70 9.04
C ARG A 475 18.26 4.51 9.04
N ILE A 476 18.39 5.45 8.10
CA ILE A 476 19.61 6.22 7.88
C ILE A 476 19.37 7.72 7.81
N ALA A 477 18.11 8.16 7.76
CA ALA A 477 17.72 9.56 7.62
C ALA A 477 16.84 9.96 8.79
N THR A 478 17.08 11.15 9.31
CA THR A 478 16.27 11.80 10.34
C THR A 478 15.99 13.24 9.94
N THR A 479 14.96 13.84 10.52
CA THR A 479 14.64 15.25 10.30
C THR A 479 14.09 15.85 11.59
N GLU A 480 14.09 17.18 11.70
CA GLU A 480 13.49 17.86 12.84
C GLU A 480 11.96 17.74 12.76
N SER A 481 11.31 17.55 13.91
CA SER A 481 9.85 17.66 14.04
C SER A 481 9.48 18.36 15.36
N PRO A 482 8.50 19.28 15.36
CA PRO A 482 7.75 19.78 14.21
C PRO A 482 8.54 20.79 13.37
N VAL A 483 8.20 20.91 12.08
CA VAL A 483 8.73 21.94 11.17
C VAL A 483 7.67 22.99 10.86
N SER A 484 8.11 24.19 10.50
CA SER A 484 7.23 25.31 10.21
C SER A 484 7.55 25.86 8.83
N LEU A 485 6.78 25.44 7.82
CA LEU A 485 7.08 25.66 6.41
C LEU A 485 6.32 26.86 5.83
N SER A 486 6.97 27.55 4.91
CA SER A 486 6.46 28.65 4.09
C SER A 486 7.18 28.68 2.74
N GLU A 487 6.71 29.51 1.80
CA GLU A 487 7.24 29.53 0.43
C GLU A 487 8.77 29.72 0.39
N GLY A 488 9.47 28.76 -0.21
CA GLY A 488 10.92 28.75 -0.35
C GLY A 488 11.69 28.05 0.78
N ASP A 489 10.99 27.55 1.79
CA ASP A 489 11.60 26.70 2.82
C ASP A 489 11.92 25.30 2.29
N VAL A 490 12.86 24.64 2.96
CA VAL A 490 13.31 23.27 2.67
C VAL A 490 13.19 22.42 3.92
N ILE A 491 13.12 21.10 3.75
CA ILE A 491 13.21 20.14 4.85
C ILE A 491 14.62 19.55 4.83
N SER A 492 15.42 19.84 5.84
CA SER A 492 16.76 19.26 5.97
C SER A 492 16.65 17.83 6.51
N LEU A 493 17.30 16.90 5.82
CA LEU A 493 17.42 15.50 6.19
C LEU A 493 18.85 15.24 6.65
N ASP A 494 19.00 14.85 7.91
CA ASP A 494 20.27 14.45 8.48
C ASP A 494 20.48 12.95 8.25
N ILE A 495 21.53 12.63 7.50
CA ILE A 495 21.85 11.29 7.04
C ILE A 495 22.99 10.72 7.88
N ASP A 496 22.74 9.60 8.55
CA ASP A 496 23.76 8.77 9.19
C ASP A 496 23.74 7.36 8.60
N PRO A 497 24.66 7.03 7.68
CA PRO A 497 24.70 5.74 7.03
C PRO A 497 24.77 4.56 8.01
N SER A 498 25.31 4.74 9.22
CA SER A 498 25.37 3.71 10.27
C SER A 498 25.94 2.34 9.82
N GLY A 499 26.73 2.32 8.75
CA GLY A 499 27.24 1.10 8.12
C GLY A 499 26.22 0.29 7.31
N LEU A 500 25.01 0.81 7.11
CA LEU A 500 23.92 0.19 6.35
C LEU A 500 24.00 0.45 4.83
N LEU A 501 24.85 1.39 4.40
CA LEU A 501 25.03 1.72 2.98
C LEU A 501 26.36 1.23 2.43
N SER A 502 26.36 0.90 1.13
CA SER A 502 27.52 0.62 0.31
C SER A 502 27.47 1.43 -0.98
N PRO A 503 28.62 1.78 -1.61
CA PRO A 503 28.64 2.54 -2.86
C PRO A 503 27.74 1.93 -3.94
N GLY A 504 26.86 2.75 -4.53
CA GLY A 504 25.87 2.36 -5.53
C GLY A 504 24.54 1.84 -4.96
N MET A 505 24.38 1.78 -3.63
CA MET A 505 23.07 1.54 -3.00
C MET A 505 22.18 2.77 -3.10
N ILE A 506 20.87 2.51 -3.17
CA ILE A 506 19.82 3.51 -3.10
C ILE A 506 18.96 3.25 -1.86
N ALA A 507 18.55 4.30 -1.17
CA ALA A 507 17.54 4.22 -0.11
C ALA A 507 16.36 5.10 -0.49
N ARG A 508 15.19 4.49 -0.64
CA ARG A 508 13.93 5.20 -0.91
C ARG A 508 13.28 5.53 0.43
N GLY A 509 12.65 6.68 0.50
CA GLY A 509 11.80 7.02 1.63
C GLY A 509 10.83 8.11 1.28
N GLU A 510 9.98 8.44 2.23
CA GLU A 510 9.01 9.52 2.10
C GLU A 510 9.09 10.42 3.31
N VAL A 511 9.04 11.74 3.08
CA VAL A 511 8.78 12.68 4.16
C VAL A 511 7.27 12.79 4.30
N VAL A 512 6.73 12.24 5.38
CA VAL A 512 5.31 12.26 5.67
C VAL A 512 5.02 13.43 6.60
N LEU A 513 4.15 14.33 6.15
CA LEU A 513 3.81 15.60 6.79
C LEU A 513 2.37 15.57 7.27
N HIS A 514 2.14 15.77 8.56
CA HIS A 514 0.80 15.95 9.12
C HIS A 514 0.59 17.40 9.55
N ASP A 515 -0.44 18.04 9.00
CA ASP A 515 -0.79 19.40 9.41
C ASP A 515 -1.59 19.46 10.73
N GLY A 516 -1.94 20.66 11.18
CA GLY A 516 -2.75 20.87 12.39
C GLY A 516 -4.19 20.30 12.33
N PHE A 517 -4.63 19.80 11.18
CA PHE A 517 -5.89 19.08 11.01
C PHE A 517 -5.71 17.55 10.93
N GLY A 518 -4.46 17.07 10.94
CA GLY A 518 -4.11 15.67 10.75
C GLY A 518 -4.08 15.25 9.27
N ILE A 519 -4.11 16.19 8.34
CA ILE A 519 -4.03 15.88 6.90
C ILE A 519 -2.61 15.47 6.58
N GLU A 520 -2.47 14.27 6.02
CA GLU A 520 -1.20 13.70 5.60
C GLU A 520 -0.80 14.20 4.21
N THR A 521 0.49 14.46 4.01
CA THR A 521 1.10 14.69 2.69
C THR A 521 2.46 13.99 2.63
N ARG A 522 2.62 13.09 1.66
CA ARG A 522 3.84 12.31 1.46
C ARG A 522 4.69 12.90 0.34
N ILE A 523 5.92 13.30 0.65
CA ILE A 523 6.90 13.75 -0.36
C ILE A 523 7.93 12.64 -0.54
N PRO A 524 7.87 11.86 -1.64
CA PRO A 524 8.82 10.79 -1.87
C PRO A 524 10.22 11.35 -2.16
N PHE A 525 11.26 10.63 -1.73
CA PHE A 525 12.64 10.94 -2.04
C PHE A 525 13.50 9.69 -2.21
N VAL A 526 14.63 9.85 -2.90
CA VAL A 526 15.63 8.80 -3.11
C VAL A 526 16.99 9.33 -2.69
N LEU A 527 17.67 8.60 -1.82
CA LEU A 527 19.06 8.85 -1.47
C LEU A 527 19.94 7.92 -2.28
N GLU A 528 20.84 8.49 -3.08
CA GLU A 528 21.77 7.76 -3.94
C GLU A 528 23.19 7.86 -3.37
N SER A 529 23.79 6.73 -3.01
CA SER A 529 25.19 6.71 -2.57
C SER A 529 26.15 6.79 -3.76
N GLU A 530 27.39 7.24 -3.51
CA GLU A 530 28.39 7.40 -4.57
C GLU A 530 28.57 6.15 -5.43
N GLY A 531 28.78 6.33 -6.74
CA GLY A 531 29.00 5.23 -7.66
C GLY A 531 30.24 4.40 -7.29
N PRO A 532 30.27 3.09 -7.60
CA PRO A 532 31.39 2.20 -7.25
C PRO A 532 32.76 2.68 -7.77
N LEU A 533 32.76 3.45 -8.87
CA LEU A 533 33.96 4.00 -9.49
C LEU A 533 34.41 5.32 -8.85
N ASP A 534 33.48 6.10 -8.27
CA ASP A 534 33.78 7.36 -7.59
C ASP A 534 34.35 7.13 -6.18
N ALA A 535 34.05 5.98 -5.57
CA ALA A 535 34.70 5.50 -4.34
C ALA A 535 36.20 5.18 -4.50
N ILE A 536 36.72 5.08 -5.74
CA ILE A 536 38.15 4.85 -6.01
C ILE A 536 38.87 6.21 -6.03
N PRO A 537 39.79 6.51 -5.07
CA PRO A 537 40.35 7.86 -4.87
C PRO A 537 41.01 8.49 -6.11
N ILE A 538 41.59 7.65 -6.97
CA ILE A 538 42.30 8.10 -8.18
C ILE A 538 41.31 8.44 -9.30
N ILE A 539 40.19 7.71 -9.39
CA ILE A 539 39.17 7.90 -10.42
C ILE A 539 38.23 9.04 -10.03
N GLY A 540 37.79 9.11 -8.76
CA GLY A 540 37.02 10.24 -8.23
C GLY A 540 37.80 11.57 -8.27
N TRP A 541 39.14 11.54 -8.14
CA TRP A 541 39.95 12.74 -8.35
C TRP A 541 40.00 13.17 -9.83
N LEU A 542 39.92 12.22 -10.79
CA LEU A 542 39.90 12.47 -12.23
C LEU A 542 38.52 12.88 -12.78
N SER A 543 37.42 12.52 -12.09
CA SER A 543 36.05 12.88 -12.50
C SER A 543 35.74 14.37 -12.30
N VAL A 544 36.52 15.06 -11.45
CA VAL A 544 36.50 16.54 -11.36
C VAL A 544 37.12 17.15 -12.63
N PRO A 545 36.37 17.91 -13.45
CA PRO A 545 36.82 18.35 -14.77
C PRO A 545 38.14 19.14 -14.79
N SER A 546 38.41 19.93 -13.75
CA SER A 546 39.64 20.72 -13.61
C SER A 546 40.89 19.85 -13.42
N ASN A 547 40.75 18.71 -12.73
CA ASN A 547 41.83 17.76 -12.49
C ASN A 547 42.10 16.92 -13.75
N GLY A 548 41.04 16.49 -14.45
CA GLY A 548 41.14 15.82 -15.74
C GLY A 548 41.87 16.67 -16.79
N ILE A 549 41.56 17.97 -16.87
CA ILE A 549 42.26 18.93 -17.74
C ILE A 549 43.73 19.07 -17.34
N SER A 550 44.04 19.13 -16.05
CA SER A 550 45.40 19.27 -15.54
C SER A 550 46.27 18.05 -15.88
N VAL A 551 45.71 16.84 -15.80
CA VAL A 551 46.38 15.60 -16.21
C VAL A 551 46.58 15.53 -17.72
N ALA A 552 45.57 15.92 -18.50
CA ALA A 552 45.68 15.99 -19.95
C ALA A 552 46.80 16.97 -20.38
N LEU A 553 46.88 18.15 -19.75
CA LEU A 553 47.94 19.13 -19.99
C LEU A 553 49.33 18.61 -19.58
N ALA A 554 49.43 17.90 -18.45
CA ALA A 554 50.68 17.27 -18.04
C ALA A 554 51.13 16.18 -19.02
N MET A 555 50.21 15.34 -19.50
CA MET A 555 50.47 14.30 -20.51
C MET A 555 50.93 14.92 -21.84
N ILE A 556 50.31 16.02 -22.27
CA ILE A 556 50.75 16.78 -23.45
C ILE A 556 52.15 17.36 -23.22
N PHE A 557 52.42 17.96 -22.06
CA PHE A 557 53.75 18.50 -21.73
C PHE A 557 54.83 17.42 -21.75
N PHE A 558 54.58 16.25 -21.16
CA PHE A 558 55.51 15.12 -21.17
C PHE A 558 55.67 14.48 -22.55
N SER A 559 54.66 14.56 -23.43
CA SER A 559 54.77 14.12 -24.82
C SER A 559 55.74 15.00 -25.63
N TYR A 560 55.79 16.30 -25.32
CA TYR A 560 56.70 17.27 -25.96
C TYR A 560 58.11 17.30 -25.33
N ALA A 561 58.27 16.84 -24.09
CA ALA A 561 59.55 16.85 -23.37
C ALA A 561 60.49 15.68 -23.70
N ARG A 562 60.20 14.84 -24.71
CA ARG A 562 61.13 13.79 -25.14
C ARG A 562 62.34 14.39 -25.88
N PRO A 563 63.59 14.11 -25.45
CA PRO A 563 64.78 14.63 -26.15
C PRO A 563 64.97 13.93 -27.50
N GLN A 564 65.25 14.71 -28.55
CA GLN A 564 65.69 14.19 -29.84
C GLN A 564 66.99 13.39 -29.66
N LYS A 565 66.99 12.14 -30.10
CA LYS A 565 68.17 11.27 -30.10
C LYS A 565 68.91 11.49 -31.42
N GLU A 566 70.18 11.91 -31.35
CA GLU A 566 71.09 12.01 -32.50
C GLU A 566 71.27 10.65 -33.18
N GLU A 567 71.19 10.67 -34.51
CA GLU A 567 71.30 9.52 -35.40
C GLU A 567 72.76 9.34 -35.85
N SER A 568 73.35 8.15 -35.64
CA SER A 568 74.66 7.79 -36.19
C SER A 568 74.50 6.90 -37.43
N ALA A 569 75.24 7.24 -38.48
CA ALA A 569 75.16 6.66 -39.81
C ALA A 569 75.59 5.19 -39.89
N HIS A 570 74.85 4.38 -40.64
CA HIS A 570 75.44 3.31 -41.47
C HIS A 570 74.58 2.94 -42.69
N ASP A 571 75.14 3.31 -43.85
CA ASP A 571 75.28 2.62 -45.13
C ASP A 571 74.17 1.76 -45.78
N THR A 572 73.71 2.30 -46.91
CA THR A 572 73.31 1.75 -48.23
C THR A 572 72.92 0.28 -48.44
N GLY A 573 71.80 0.07 -49.16
CA GLY A 573 71.48 -1.23 -49.77
C GLY A 573 70.10 -1.41 -50.45
N VAL A 574 69.80 -0.62 -51.48
CA VAL A 574 69.09 -0.98 -52.75
C VAL A 574 67.87 -1.94 -52.74
N ILE A 575 66.68 -1.34 -52.96
CA ILE A 575 65.65 -1.57 -54.02
C ILE A 575 65.32 -3.00 -54.50
N SER A 576 64.03 -3.39 -54.36
CA SER A 576 63.04 -3.75 -55.42
C SER A 576 61.87 -4.48 -54.72
N ASP A 577 60.67 -3.90 -54.64
CA ASP A 577 59.62 -3.72 -55.66
C ASP A 577 58.91 -5.01 -56.08
N ASN A 578 57.58 -4.88 -56.18
CA ASN A 578 56.53 -5.83 -56.53
C ASN A 578 56.12 -6.87 -55.48
N SER A 579 54.88 -7.34 -55.44
CA SER A 579 53.55 -6.86 -55.85
C SER A 579 52.60 -7.99 -55.43
N ASP A 580 51.33 -7.62 -55.27
CA ASP A 580 50.18 -8.50 -55.47
C ASP A 580 49.69 -9.48 -54.39
N GLU A 581 48.36 -9.43 -54.32
CA GLU A 581 47.40 -10.51 -54.05
C GLU A 581 46.96 -10.81 -52.61
N ASP A 582 45.85 -10.12 -52.30
CA ASP A 582 44.48 -10.66 -52.12
C ASP A 582 44.14 -11.55 -50.91
N PRO A 583 42.89 -11.44 -50.39
CA PRO A 583 42.52 -11.78 -49.03
C PRO A 583 41.79 -13.13 -48.93
N SER A 584 41.81 -13.71 -47.75
CA SER A 584 40.73 -14.55 -47.23
C SER A 584 41.00 -14.94 -45.77
N LEU A 585 40.14 -14.44 -44.87
CA LEU A 585 39.28 -15.20 -43.94
C LEU A 585 39.53 -16.75 -43.84
N PRO A 586 39.19 -17.45 -42.73
CA PRO A 586 38.74 -16.96 -41.40
C PRO A 586 39.03 -17.92 -40.18
N TRP A 587 38.39 -17.59 -39.05
CA TRP A 587 38.02 -18.42 -37.86
C TRP A 587 39.09 -18.79 -36.82
N SER A 588 38.93 -18.21 -35.62
CA SER A 588 38.45 -18.92 -34.43
C SER A 588 37.97 -17.91 -33.39
#